data_AF-A0A8J6Z6W7-F1
#
_entry.id   AF-A0A8J6Z6W7-F1
#
_cell.length_a   1.000
_cell.length_b   1.000
_cell.length_c   1.000
_cell.angle_alpha   90.00
_cell.angle_beta   90.00
_cell.angle_gamma   90.00
#
_symmetry.space_group_name_H-M   'P 1'
#
loop_
_entity.id
_entity.type
_entity.pdbx_description
1 polymer ?
#
loop_
_entity_poly.entity_id
_entity_poly.type
_entity_poly.pdbx_seq_one_letter_code
_entity_poly.pdbx_strand_id
1 'polypeptide(L)'
;RFKAVLIPYLLWSTLYLLHDNIFYGYSLLPSPKYALEIFFFGLAKYHLYFLVILIWFYLLMPLWIYVVKRMTPARLILLLAAQIAFDWWSSYCAGASENLFLKWRLNWLVLHYVFIFVLGGVLGVYSEKFFAWCAARKKIISATFLITLTTLLGWYYFLIYVRNFSPEAAVNTAHQLSPPGIFYTIGASIFFFMLFEFGKLGEPLKKFLSLLGKNSYFVYLAHPFAIFYLSLVLGKLGLIMTAVNALIFYVAIVAVTLGVKILSQRFAQAFRL
;
A
#
# COMPACT_ATOMS: atom_id res chain seq x y z
N ARG A 1 -0.91 -2.62 -19.71
CA ARG A 1 -0.69 -2.31 -18.28
C ARG A 1 -1.79 -1.42 -17.71
N PHE A 2 -2.12 -0.28 -18.33
CA PHE A 2 -3.23 0.59 -17.91
C PHE A 2 -4.59 -0.14 -17.70
N LYS A 3 -5.04 -0.94 -18.67
CA LYS A 3 -6.27 -1.75 -18.55
C LYS A 3 -6.27 -2.70 -17.34
N ALA A 4 -5.10 -3.23 -16.97
CA ALA A 4 -4.95 -4.15 -15.84
C ALA A 4 -5.09 -3.47 -14.47
N VAL A 5 -5.14 -2.13 -14.43
CA VAL A 5 -5.41 -1.36 -13.21
C VAL A 5 -6.78 -0.68 -13.29
N LEU A 6 -7.10 -0.05 -14.42
CA LEU A 6 -8.37 0.67 -14.59
C LEU A 6 -9.59 -0.27 -14.47
N ILE A 7 -9.56 -1.43 -15.14
CA ILE A 7 -10.71 -2.34 -15.14
C ILE A 7 -10.97 -2.87 -13.72
N PRO A 8 -9.98 -3.43 -13.00
CA PRO A 8 -10.20 -3.81 -11.60
C PRO A 8 -10.63 -2.63 -10.73
N TYR A 9 -10.05 -1.45 -10.90
CA TYR A 9 -10.45 -0.27 -10.13
C TYR A 9 -11.95 0.03 -10.27
N LEU A 10 -12.45 0.11 -11.50
CA LEU A 10 -13.86 0.42 -11.76
C LEU A 10 -14.79 -0.69 -11.28
N LEU A 11 -14.42 -1.96 -11.54
CA LEU A 11 -15.22 -3.11 -11.12
C LEU A 11 -15.32 -3.20 -9.59
N TRP A 12 -14.19 -3.15 -8.89
CA TRP A 12 -14.17 -3.26 -7.43
C TRP A 12 -14.80 -2.04 -6.75
N SER A 13 -14.58 -0.83 -7.28
CA SER A 13 -15.28 0.36 -6.79
C SER A 13 -16.80 0.20 -6.90
N THR A 14 -17.28 -0.27 -8.04
CA THR A 14 -18.72 -0.51 -8.26
C THR A 14 -19.24 -1.60 -7.33
N LEU A 15 -18.52 -2.72 -7.18
CA LEU A 15 -18.88 -3.80 -6.27
C LEU A 15 -19.02 -3.32 -4.82
N TYR A 16 -18.10 -2.47 -4.37
CA TYR A 16 -18.16 -1.91 -3.01
C TYR A 16 -19.33 -0.97 -2.81
N LEU A 17 -19.58 -0.08 -3.78
CA LEU A 17 -20.72 0.83 -3.71
C LEU A 17 -22.03 0.06 -3.68
N LEU A 18 -22.19 -0.95 -4.56
CA LEU A 18 -23.38 -1.80 -4.58
C LEU A 18 -23.55 -2.56 -3.26
N HIS A 19 -22.48 -3.18 -2.77
CA HIS A 19 -22.49 -3.91 -1.51
C HIS A 19 -22.93 -3.02 -0.34
N ASP A 20 -22.29 -1.86 -0.17
CA ASP A 20 -22.59 -0.96 0.93
C ASP A 20 -24.00 -0.40 0.83
N ASN A 21 -24.46 -0.04 -0.37
CA ASN A 21 -25.81 0.45 -0.58
C ASN A 21 -26.86 -0.62 -0.23
N ILE A 22 -26.65 -1.87 -0.64
CA ILE A 22 -27.55 -2.99 -0.31
C ILE A 22 -27.52 -3.28 1.19
N PHE A 23 -26.34 -3.35 1.80
CA PHE A 23 -26.19 -3.74 3.20
C PHE A 23 -26.76 -2.68 4.16
N TYR A 24 -26.53 -1.40 3.89
CA TYR A 24 -26.96 -0.29 4.74
C TYR A 24 -28.31 0.32 4.33
N GLY A 25 -28.91 -0.15 3.23
CA GLY A 25 -30.22 0.34 2.76
C GLY A 25 -30.18 1.73 2.12
N TYR A 26 -29.06 2.14 1.55
CA TYR A 26 -28.96 3.40 0.80
C TYR A 26 -29.49 3.26 -0.64
N SER A 27 -29.77 4.39 -1.30
CA SER A 27 -30.10 4.42 -2.73
C SER A 27 -28.97 3.79 -3.56
N LEU A 28 -29.32 2.86 -4.47
CA LEU A 28 -28.37 2.09 -5.28
C LEU A 28 -27.36 2.94 -6.07
N LEU A 29 -27.78 4.14 -6.53
CA LEU A 29 -26.94 5.01 -7.34
C LEU A 29 -26.70 6.36 -6.63
N PRO A 30 -25.44 6.76 -6.40
CA PRO A 30 -25.14 8.11 -5.95
C PRO A 30 -25.50 9.15 -7.01
N SER A 31 -25.65 10.42 -6.60
CA SER A 31 -25.80 11.51 -7.56
C SER A 31 -24.61 11.55 -8.54
N PRO A 32 -24.79 11.98 -9.80
CA PRO A 32 -23.69 11.95 -10.79
C PRO A 32 -22.44 12.71 -10.32
N LYS A 33 -22.61 13.84 -9.62
CA LYS A 33 -21.51 14.61 -9.06
C LYS A 33 -20.74 13.84 -7.99
N TYR A 34 -21.46 13.16 -7.08
CA TYR A 34 -20.84 12.38 -6.02
C TYR A 34 -20.17 11.11 -6.58
N ALA A 35 -20.76 10.49 -7.60
CA ALA A 35 -20.13 9.39 -8.34
C ALA A 35 -18.79 9.82 -8.94
N LEU A 36 -18.73 10.98 -9.61
CA LEU A 36 -17.49 11.51 -10.18
C LEU A 36 -16.42 11.73 -9.10
N GLU A 37 -16.79 12.28 -7.94
CA GLU A 37 -15.86 12.45 -6.82
C GLU A 37 -15.31 11.09 -6.33
N ILE A 38 -16.19 10.10 -6.15
CA ILE A 38 -15.80 8.75 -5.72
C ILE A 38 -14.82 8.11 -6.69
N PHE A 39 -15.13 8.14 -7.99
CA PHE A 39 -14.31 7.49 -9.03
C PHE A 39 -13.04 8.27 -9.36
N PHE A 40 -13.01 9.58 -9.16
CA PHE A 40 -11.81 10.37 -9.40
C PHE A 40 -10.81 10.26 -8.25
N PHE A 41 -11.29 10.26 -7.00
CA PHE A 41 -10.44 10.24 -5.80
C PHE A 41 -10.34 8.87 -5.13
N GLY A 42 -10.89 7.81 -5.73
CA GLY A 42 -10.73 6.45 -5.19
C GLY A 42 -11.46 6.21 -3.87
N LEU A 43 -12.60 6.89 -3.66
CA LEU A 43 -13.28 6.93 -2.35
C LEU A 43 -14.20 5.74 -2.10
N ALA A 44 -14.36 4.84 -3.07
CA ALA A 44 -15.30 3.71 -2.96
C ALA A 44 -14.94 2.78 -1.78
N LYS A 45 -13.64 2.59 -1.51
CA LYS A 45 -13.11 2.02 -0.25
C LYS A 45 -11.72 2.59 0.02
N TYR A 46 -11.37 2.66 1.30
CA TYR A 46 -10.15 3.31 1.82
C TYR A 46 -8.82 2.89 1.17
N HIS A 47 -8.71 1.72 0.54
CA HIS A 47 -7.47 1.26 -0.08
C HIS A 47 -7.41 1.54 -1.58
N LEU A 48 -8.56 1.74 -2.25
CA LEU A 48 -8.64 1.80 -3.72
C LEU A 48 -8.04 3.06 -4.32
N TYR A 49 -7.85 4.12 -3.53
CA TYR A 49 -7.13 5.32 -3.98
C TYR A 49 -5.73 5.00 -4.53
N PHE A 50 -5.08 3.94 -4.04
CA PHE A 50 -3.79 3.55 -4.57
C PHE A 50 -3.85 3.13 -6.05
N LEU A 51 -4.98 2.57 -6.52
CA LEU A 51 -5.17 2.27 -7.95
C LEU A 51 -5.34 3.54 -8.77
N VAL A 52 -5.98 4.57 -8.22
CA VAL A 52 -6.07 5.90 -8.85
C VAL A 52 -4.67 6.48 -9.03
N ILE A 53 -3.84 6.43 -8.00
CA ILE A 53 -2.43 6.87 -8.08
C ILE A 53 -1.68 6.10 -9.18
N LEU A 54 -1.85 4.77 -9.26
CA LEU A 54 -1.23 3.96 -10.32
C LEU A 54 -1.71 4.35 -11.72
N ILE A 55 -3.00 4.63 -11.89
CA ILE A 55 -3.57 5.14 -13.16
C ILE A 55 -2.85 6.42 -13.57
N TRP A 56 -2.68 7.38 -12.66
CA TRP A 56 -1.93 8.61 -12.92
C TRP A 56 -0.46 8.35 -13.26
N PHE A 57 0.22 7.44 -12.54
CA PHE A 57 1.58 7.04 -12.90
C PHE A 57 1.66 6.47 -14.31
N TYR A 58 0.70 5.63 -14.71
CA TYR A 58 0.66 5.07 -16.07
C TYR A 58 0.38 6.11 -17.15
N LEU A 59 -0.52 7.07 -16.90
CA LEU A 59 -0.81 8.16 -17.83
C LEU A 59 0.42 9.05 -18.05
N LEU A 60 1.18 9.31 -16.99
CA LEU A 60 2.38 10.13 -17.00
C LEU A 60 3.66 9.36 -17.40
N MET A 61 3.55 8.15 -17.95
CA MET A 61 4.70 7.30 -18.26
C MET A 61 5.81 7.96 -19.09
N PRO A 62 5.51 8.69 -20.18
CA PRO A 62 6.55 9.35 -20.97
C PRO A 62 7.40 10.32 -20.14
N LEU A 63 6.76 11.05 -19.21
CA LEU A 63 7.44 11.96 -18.28
C LEU A 63 8.37 11.17 -17.34
N TRP A 64 7.90 10.07 -16.76
CA TRP A 64 8.73 9.31 -15.83
C TRP A 64 9.93 8.65 -16.50
N ILE A 65 9.78 8.15 -17.72
CA ILE A 65 10.90 7.64 -18.52
C ILE A 65 11.94 8.74 -18.74
N TYR A 66 11.49 9.96 -19.08
CA TYR A 66 12.35 11.12 -19.25
C TYR A 66 13.12 11.49 -17.96
N VAL A 67 12.46 11.43 -16.81
CA VAL A 67 13.04 11.72 -15.49
C VAL A 67 14.08 10.66 -15.10
N VAL A 68 13.73 9.37 -15.18
CA VAL A 68 14.61 8.25 -14.80
C VAL A 68 15.90 8.28 -15.60
N LYS A 69 15.84 8.52 -16.91
CA LYS A 69 17.02 8.57 -17.80
C LYS A 69 18.03 9.67 -17.44
N ARG A 70 17.58 10.74 -16.77
CA ARG A 70 18.44 11.87 -16.35
C ARG A 70 18.84 11.81 -14.89
N MET A 71 18.46 10.75 -14.20
CA MET A 71 18.62 10.69 -12.77
C MET A 71 20.08 10.37 -12.41
N THR A 72 20.65 11.16 -11.53
CA THR A 72 22.00 10.96 -10.96
C THR A 72 21.86 10.75 -9.45
N PRO A 73 22.87 10.20 -8.75
CA PRO A 73 22.81 10.05 -7.30
C PRO A 73 22.50 11.36 -6.57
N ALA A 74 23.10 12.48 -6.98
CA ALA A 74 22.83 13.80 -6.41
C ALA A 74 21.36 14.23 -6.63
N ARG A 75 20.81 13.99 -7.82
CA ARG A 75 19.40 14.29 -8.12
C ARG A 75 18.44 13.37 -7.37
N LEU A 76 18.80 12.12 -7.09
CA LEU A 76 18.01 11.23 -6.22
C LEU A 76 17.98 11.74 -4.79
N ILE A 77 19.12 12.19 -4.25
CA ILE A 77 19.19 12.77 -2.91
C ILE A 77 18.35 14.04 -2.83
N LEU A 78 18.44 14.92 -3.84
CA LEU A 78 17.59 16.11 -3.92
C LEU A 78 16.11 15.74 -4.00
N LEU A 79 15.75 14.74 -4.81
CA LEU A 79 14.37 14.26 -4.93
C LEU A 79 13.87 13.67 -3.62
N LEU A 80 14.71 12.93 -2.87
CA LEU A 80 14.38 12.43 -1.55
C LEU A 80 14.10 13.58 -0.57
N ALA A 81 14.97 14.59 -0.54
CA ALA A 81 14.78 15.76 0.32
C ALA A 81 13.49 16.51 -0.03
N ALA A 82 13.22 16.70 -1.33
CA ALA A 82 11.99 17.31 -1.80
C ALA A 82 10.75 16.47 -1.43
N GLN A 83 10.84 15.14 -1.54
CA GLN A 83 9.77 14.21 -1.15
C GLN A 83 9.47 14.34 0.35
N ILE A 84 10.49 14.30 1.20
CA ILE A 84 10.34 14.44 2.65
C ILE A 84 9.71 15.79 3.00
N ALA A 85 10.16 16.89 2.39
CA ALA A 85 9.61 18.22 2.64
C ALA A 85 8.14 18.33 2.21
N PHE A 86 7.81 17.77 1.04
CA PHE A 86 6.45 17.78 0.50
C PHE A 86 5.50 16.94 1.36
N ASP A 87 5.91 15.73 1.74
CA ASP A 87 5.11 14.85 2.58
C ASP A 87 4.96 15.39 3.99
N TRP A 88 6.01 16.02 4.53
CA TRP A 88 5.93 16.72 5.81
C TRP A 88 4.87 17.83 5.78
N TRP A 89 4.94 18.71 4.77
CA TRP A 89 3.95 19.75 4.59
C TRP A 89 2.53 19.16 4.46
N SER A 90 2.37 18.15 3.60
CA SER A 90 1.06 17.58 3.33
C SER A 90 0.44 16.88 4.55
N SER A 91 1.23 16.11 5.29
CA SER A 91 0.74 15.32 6.42
C SER A 91 0.60 16.12 7.71
N TYR A 92 1.47 17.12 7.95
CA TYR A 92 1.55 17.80 9.25
C TYR A 92 1.18 19.29 9.22
N CYS A 93 1.23 19.94 8.05
CA CYS A 93 1.02 21.40 7.97
C CYS A 93 -0.22 21.82 7.19
N ALA A 94 -0.57 21.10 6.11
CA ALA A 94 -1.60 21.53 5.16
C ALA A 94 -3.02 21.54 5.74
N GLY A 95 -3.26 20.80 6.83
CA GLY A 95 -4.56 20.73 7.50
C GLY A 95 -5.69 20.16 6.64
N ALA A 96 -6.93 20.38 7.10
CA ALA A 96 -8.15 20.11 6.33
C ALA A 96 -8.40 21.23 5.31
N SER A 97 -9.01 20.89 4.18
CA SER A 97 -9.37 21.86 3.14
C SER A 97 -10.75 21.53 2.58
N GLU A 98 -11.52 22.56 2.27
CA GLU A 98 -12.80 22.44 1.55
C GLU A 98 -12.61 22.26 0.05
N ASN A 99 -11.44 22.61 -0.48
CA ASN A 99 -11.12 22.36 -1.89
C ASN A 99 -10.94 20.85 -2.11
N LEU A 100 -11.77 20.24 -2.97
CA LEU A 100 -11.78 18.80 -3.21
C LEU A 100 -10.39 18.22 -3.53
N PHE A 101 -9.59 18.91 -4.34
CA PHE A 101 -8.26 18.42 -4.75
C PHE A 101 -7.26 18.43 -3.60
N LEU A 102 -7.31 19.45 -2.73
CA LEU A 102 -6.48 19.53 -1.53
C LEU A 102 -6.98 18.62 -0.42
N LYS A 103 -8.30 18.47 -0.28
CA LYS A 103 -8.96 17.56 0.67
C LYS A 103 -8.50 16.13 0.43
N TRP A 104 -8.56 15.68 -0.82
CA TRP A 104 -8.24 14.31 -1.22
C TRP A 104 -6.80 14.16 -1.74
N ARG A 105 -5.89 15.10 -1.46
CA ARG A 105 -4.51 15.10 -2.01
C ARG A 105 -3.77 13.77 -1.82
N LEU A 106 -3.93 13.10 -0.67
CA LEU A 106 -3.30 11.80 -0.40
C LEU A 106 -3.80 10.68 -1.32
N ASN A 107 -4.99 10.85 -1.92
CA ASN A 107 -5.68 9.80 -2.66
C ASN A 107 -5.37 9.79 -4.16
N TRP A 108 -4.94 10.92 -4.73
CA TRP A 108 -4.73 11.04 -6.17
C TRP A 108 -3.39 11.65 -6.55
N LEU A 109 -2.78 12.43 -5.65
CA LEU A 109 -1.60 13.22 -5.98
C LEU A 109 -0.36 12.34 -5.98
N VAL A 110 0.13 12.04 -7.18
CA VAL A 110 1.32 11.20 -7.40
C VAL A 110 2.58 11.75 -6.75
N LEU A 111 2.62 13.05 -6.41
CA LEU A 111 3.75 13.72 -5.77
C LEU A 111 4.17 13.06 -4.45
N HIS A 112 3.27 12.39 -3.74
CA HIS A 112 3.58 11.61 -2.54
C HIS A 112 4.47 10.37 -2.78
N TYR A 113 4.65 9.98 -4.04
CA TYR A 113 5.29 8.70 -4.40
C TYR A 113 6.34 8.84 -5.50
N VAL A 114 6.68 10.07 -5.92
CA VAL A 114 7.61 10.29 -7.05
C VAL A 114 8.99 9.73 -6.72
N PHE A 115 9.51 9.97 -5.52
CA PHE A 115 10.83 9.47 -5.15
C PHE A 115 10.92 7.94 -5.24
N ILE A 116 10.00 7.22 -4.57
CA ILE A 116 10.06 5.75 -4.52
C ILE A 116 9.84 5.13 -5.91
N PHE A 117 8.96 5.74 -6.72
CA PHE A 117 8.71 5.31 -8.09
C PHE A 117 9.95 5.49 -8.98
N VAL A 118 10.58 6.68 -8.93
CA VAL A 118 11.77 6.98 -9.72
C VAL A 118 12.96 6.16 -9.23
N LEU A 119 13.13 5.96 -7.92
CA LEU A 119 14.14 5.06 -7.36
C LEU A 119 13.98 3.65 -7.93
N GLY A 120 12.77 3.09 -7.91
CA GLY A 120 12.49 1.78 -8.51
C GLY A 120 12.83 1.74 -10.00
N GLY A 121 12.50 2.80 -10.74
CA GLY A 121 12.87 2.93 -12.16
C GLY A 121 14.38 2.94 -12.40
N VAL A 122 15.14 3.71 -11.60
CA VAL A 122 16.61 3.78 -11.69
C VAL A 122 17.23 2.42 -11.33
N LEU A 123 16.79 1.80 -10.23
CA LEU A 123 17.27 0.48 -9.82
C LEU A 123 16.96 -0.59 -10.88
N GLY A 124 15.81 -0.49 -11.56
CA GLY A 124 15.45 -1.37 -12.67
C GLY A 124 16.33 -1.19 -13.91
N VAL A 125 16.69 0.05 -14.26
CA VAL A 125 17.60 0.35 -15.38
C VAL A 125 19.02 -0.16 -15.10
N TYR A 126 19.48 -0.07 -13.85
CA TYR A 126 20.81 -0.52 -13.43
C TYR A 126 20.74 -1.83 -12.61
N SER A 127 19.84 -2.74 -12.99
CA SER A 127 19.53 -3.95 -12.21
C SER A 127 20.76 -4.81 -11.94
N GLU A 128 21.62 -5.04 -12.93
CA GLU A 128 22.84 -5.85 -12.75
C GLU A 128 23.76 -5.26 -11.66
N LYS A 129 24.02 -3.95 -11.70
CA LYS A 129 24.83 -3.25 -10.70
C LYS A 129 24.17 -3.28 -9.33
N PHE A 130 22.85 -3.10 -9.28
CA PHE A 130 22.07 -3.17 -8.06
C PHE A 130 22.15 -4.56 -7.43
N PHE A 131 22.00 -5.63 -8.22
CA PHE A 131 22.05 -7.01 -7.75
C PHE A 131 23.44 -7.35 -7.20
N ALA A 132 24.50 -6.97 -7.93
CA ALA A 132 25.88 -7.15 -7.47
C ALA A 132 26.15 -6.38 -6.16
N TRP A 133 25.66 -5.15 -6.03
CA TRP A 133 25.77 -4.37 -4.81
C TRP A 133 25.02 -5.03 -3.63
N CYS A 134 23.80 -5.51 -3.85
CA CYS A 134 23.02 -6.22 -2.83
C CYS A 134 23.73 -7.49 -2.35
N ALA A 135 24.29 -8.28 -3.27
CA ALA A 135 25.04 -9.48 -2.95
C ALA A 135 26.29 -9.16 -2.10
N ALA A 136 26.98 -8.06 -2.40
CA ALA A 136 28.21 -7.64 -1.70
C ALA A 136 27.97 -6.93 -0.36
N ARG A 137 26.83 -6.25 -0.17
CA ARG A 137 26.58 -5.35 0.97
C ARG A 137 25.50 -5.81 1.94
N LYS A 138 25.23 -7.12 2.01
CA LYS A 138 24.19 -7.72 2.87
C LYS A 138 24.17 -7.18 4.30
N LYS A 139 25.34 -7.11 4.97
CA LYS A 139 25.45 -6.60 6.35
C LYS A 139 25.00 -5.14 6.48
N ILE A 140 25.40 -4.29 5.54
CA ILE A 140 25.02 -2.88 5.54
C ILE A 140 23.52 -2.75 5.31
N ILE A 141 22.96 -3.48 4.34
CA ILE A 141 21.53 -3.48 4.05
C ILE A 141 20.72 -3.91 5.28
N SER A 142 21.12 -5.01 5.94
CA SER A 142 20.46 -5.49 7.16
C SER A 142 20.56 -4.48 8.31
N ALA A 143 21.72 -3.83 8.48
CA ALA A 143 21.90 -2.79 9.50
C ALA A 143 21.02 -1.57 9.21
N THR A 144 20.98 -1.09 7.96
CA THR A 144 20.12 0.02 7.54
C THR A 144 18.64 -0.31 7.77
N PHE A 145 18.20 -1.52 7.43
CA PHE A 145 16.83 -1.97 7.72
C PHE A 145 16.54 -1.95 9.22
N LEU A 146 17.41 -2.52 10.05
CA LEU A 146 17.19 -2.57 11.50
C LEU A 146 17.19 -1.17 12.13
N ILE A 147 18.10 -0.28 11.70
CA ILE A 147 18.15 1.11 12.17
C ILE A 147 16.84 1.82 11.81
N THR A 148 16.43 1.78 10.54
CA THR A 148 15.21 2.48 10.09
C THR A 148 13.93 1.91 10.71
N LEU A 149 13.84 0.59 10.89
CA LEU A 149 12.75 -0.06 11.63
C LEU A 149 12.71 0.42 13.08
N THR A 150 13.87 0.42 13.76
CA THR A 150 13.98 0.85 15.17
C THR A 150 13.64 2.33 15.31
N THR A 151 14.06 3.18 14.37
CA THR A 151 13.68 4.60 14.36
C THR A 151 12.18 4.80 14.19
N LEU A 152 11.53 4.08 13.26
CA LEU A 152 10.09 4.18 13.06
C LEU A 152 9.31 3.68 14.29
N LEU A 153 9.68 2.52 14.85
CA LEU A 153 9.06 1.97 16.06
C LEU A 153 9.31 2.88 17.27
N GLY A 154 10.53 3.37 17.43
CA GLY A 154 10.89 4.31 18.49
C GLY A 154 10.07 5.60 18.40
N TRP A 155 9.87 6.14 17.19
CA TRP A 155 8.99 7.28 16.97
C TRP A 155 7.53 6.98 17.33
N TYR A 156 7.00 5.85 16.88
CA TYR A 156 5.64 5.41 17.22
C TYR A 156 5.43 5.30 18.74
N TYR A 157 6.34 4.62 19.46
CA TYR A 157 6.21 4.47 20.91
C TYR A 157 6.48 5.76 21.68
N PHE A 158 7.35 6.63 21.18
CA PHE A 158 7.52 7.99 21.72
C PHE A 158 6.21 8.78 21.64
N LEU A 159 5.48 8.71 20.52
CA LEU A 159 4.18 9.37 20.38
C LEU A 159 3.17 8.88 21.43
N ILE A 160 3.14 7.58 21.70
CA ILE A 160 2.21 7.00 22.69
C ILE A 160 2.63 7.38 24.11
N TYR A 161 3.85 7.04 24.52
CA TYR A 161 4.24 7.10 25.93
C TYR A 161 4.72 8.48 26.39
N VAL A 162 5.20 9.33 25.47
CA VAL A 162 5.72 10.66 25.82
C VAL A 162 4.77 11.75 25.36
N ARG A 163 4.15 11.61 24.19
CA ARG A 163 3.20 12.60 23.64
C ARG A 163 1.74 12.31 23.95
N ASN A 164 1.45 11.20 24.63
CA ASN A 164 0.09 10.76 25.02
C ASN A 164 -0.86 10.62 23.83
N PHE A 165 -0.35 10.22 22.66
CA PHE A 165 -1.21 9.93 21.51
C PHE A 165 -1.95 8.62 21.75
N SER A 166 -3.20 8.53 21.29
CA SER A 166 -3.85 7.23 21.15
C SER A 166 -3.07 6.37 20.13
N PRO A 167 -3.16 5.03 20.19
CA PRO A 167 -2.52 4.17 19.19
C PRO A 167 -2.91 4.52 17.74
N GLU A 168 -4.18 4.90 17.53
CA GLU A 168 -4.68 5.36 16.23
C GLU A 168 -4.01 6.66 15.77
N ALA A 169 -3.94 7.67 16.64
CA ALA A 169 -3.27 8.93 16.32
C ALA A 169 -1.77 8.71 16.09
N ALA A 170 -1.14 7.83 16.86
CA ALA A 170 0.27 7.49 16.71
C ALA A 170 0.57 6.81 15.36
N VAL A 171 -0.24 5.83 14.92
CA VAL A 171 -0.04 5.17 13.62
C VAL A 171 -0.35 6.12 12.45
N ASN A 172 -1.38 6.96 12.61
CA ASN A 172 -1.72 8.01 11.63
C ASN A 172 -0.72 9.16 11.60
N THR A 173 0.24 9.21 12.54
CA THR A 173 1.34 10.19 12.55
C THR A 173 2.65 9.55 12.08
N ALA A 174 2.94 8.32 12.54
CA ALA A 174 4.09 7.51 12.14
C ALA A 174 3.79 6.66 10.89
N HIS A 175 3.14 7.27 9.89
CA HIS A 175 2.72 6.60 8.67
C HIS A 175 3.86 6.46 7.64
N GLN A 176 3.62 5.73 6.55
CA GLN A 176 4.63 5.48 5.50
C GLN A 176 5.23 6.75 4.86
N LEU A 177 4.44 7.81 4.68
CA LEU A 177 4.89 9.11 4.16
C LEU A 177 5.60 10.00 5.22
N SER A 178 5.67 9.57 6.48
CA SER A 178 6.40 10.32 7.51
C SER A 178 7.90 10.24 7.24
N PRO A 179 8.75 11.17 7.71
CA PRO A 179 10.19 11.07 7.47
C PRO A 179 10.78 9.72 7.92
N PRO A 180 10.51 9.20 9.14
CA PRO A 180 10.95 7.84 9.51
C PRO A 180 10.33 6.75 8.63
N GLY A 181 9.06 6.91 8.23
CA GLY A 181 8.34 5.97 7.36
C GLY A 181 8.94 5.84 5.96
N ILE A 182 9.41 6.94 5.37
CA ILE A 182 10.07 6.94 4.05
C ILE A 182 11.38 6.15 4.12
N PHE A 183 12.23 6.42 5.11
CA PHE A 183 13.49 5.69 5.28
C PHE A 183 13.27 4.20 5.56
N TYR A 184 12.30 3.87 6.41
CA TYR A 184 11.91 2.48 6.65
C TYR A 184 11.43 1.79 5.37
N THR A 185 10.61 2.46 4.56
CA THR A 185 10.09 1.92 3.30
C THR A 185 11.23 1.59 2.33
N ILE A 186 12.23 2.48 2.19
CA ILE A 186 13.42 2.25 1.37
C ILE A 186 14.24 1.07 1.93
N GLY A 187 14.55 1.11 3.22
CA GLY A 187 15.35 0.09 3.90
C GLY A 187 14.72 -1.30 3.83
N ALA A 188 13.43 -1.40 4.14
CA ALA A 188 12.66 -2.64 4.08
C ALA A 188 12.57 -3.18 2.64
N SER A 189 12.29 -2.33 1.65
CA SER A 189 12.19 -2.77 0.25
C SER A 189 13.50 -3.40 -0.24
N ILE A 190 14.64 -2.75 0.02
CA ILE A 190 15.96 -3.25 -0.38
C ILE A 190 16.34 -4.50 0.43
N PHE A 191 16.04 -4.52 1.73
CA PHE A 191 16.31 -5.68 2.60
C PHE A 191 15.52 -6.92 2.18
N PHE A 192 14.21 -6.80 2.00
CA PHE A 192 13.38 -7.94 1.58
C PHE A 192 13.70 -8.38 0.16
N PHE A 193 14.05 -7.45 -0.75
CA PHE A 193 14.60 -7.81 -2.05
C PHE A 193 15.86 -8.67 -1.89
N MET A 194 16.85 -8.21 -1.11
CA MET A 194 18.09 -8.95 -0.86
C MET A 194 17.84 -10.31 -0.18
N LEU A 195 16.92 -10.37 0.77
CA LEU A 195 16.55 -11.60 1.48
C LEU A 195 15.91 -12.63 0.55
N PHE A 196 15.02 -12.20 -0.34
CA PHE A 196 14.33 -13.12 -1.26
C PHE A 196 15.19 -13.54 -2.44
N GLU A 197 16.07 -12.66 -2.91
CA GLU A 197 16.96 -12.96 -4.03
C GLU A 197 18.16 -13.82 -3.60
N PHE A 198 18.79 -13.50 -2.46
CA PHE A 198 20.06 -14.10 -2.05
C PHE A 198 19.99 -14.89 -0.74
N GLY A 199 18.85 -14.90 -0.07
CA GLY A 199 18.63 -15.67 1.16
C GLY A 199 18.31 -17.13 0.86
N LYS A 200 18.63 -18.00 1.82
CA LYS A 200 18.27 -19.43 1.77
C LYS A 200 16.92 -19.62 2.46
N LEU A 201 15.83 -19.48 1.69
CA LEU A 201 14.50 -19.83 2.18
C LEU A 201 14.27 -21.34 2.00
N GLY A 202 13.77 -22.01 3.04
CA GLY A 202 13.36 -23.40 2.92
C GLY A 202 12.23 -23.57 1.90
N GLU A 203 12.21 -24.71 1.20
CA GLU A 203 11.22 -25.00 0.13
C GLU A 203 9.76 -24.81 0.55
N PRO A 204 9.31 -25.24 1.75
CA PRO A 204 7.93 -25.01 2.18
C PRO A 204 7.59 -23.51 2.29
N LEU A 205 8.50 -22.72 2.88
CA LEU A 205 8.32 -21.28 3.05
C LEU A 205 8.33 -20.55 1.70
N LYS A 206 9.22 -20.94 0.78
CA LYS A 206 9.28 -20.39 -0.57
C LYS A 206 7.97 -20.65 -1.34
N LYS A 207 7.45 -21.87 -1.28
CA LYS A 207 6.14 -22.23 -1.88
C LYS A 207 5.00 -21.40 -1.28
N PHE A 208 4.98 -21.27 0.04
CA PHE A 208 3.97 -20.47 0.74
C PHE A 208 4.02 -18.99 0.35
N LEU A 209 5.19 -18.35 0.42
CA LEU A 209 5.35 -16.94 0.02
C LEU A 209 5.05 -16.72 -1.46
N SER A 210 5.39 -17.67 -2.33
CA SER A 210 5.04 -17.61 -3.75
C SER A 210 3.52 -17.69 -3.98
N LEU A 211 2.81 -18.53 -3.23
CA LEU A 211 1.35 -18.59 -3.25
C LEU A 211 0.71 -17.26 -2.83
N LEU A 212 1.23 -16.64 -1.76
CA LEU A 212 0.78 -15.32 -1.32
C LEU A 212 1.06 -14.25 -2.40
N GLY A 213 2.29 -14.20 -2.91
CA GLY A 213 2.71 -13.25 -3.94
C GLY A 213 1.86 -13.32 -5.20
N LYS A 214 1.61 -14.53 -5.71
CA LYS A 214 0.78 -14.78 -6.91
C LYS A 214 -0.66 -14.29 -6.76
N ASN A 215 -1.21 -14.34 -5.55
CA ASN A 215 -2.60 -13.95 -5.27
C ASN A 215 -2.73 -12.58 -4.61
N SER A 216 -1.61 -11.91 -4.32
CA SER A 216 -1.56 -10.65 -3.56
C SER A 216 -2.45 -9.55 -4.13
N TYR A 217 -2.54 -9.42 -5.45
CA TYR A 217 -3.38 -8.41 -6.08
C TYR A 217 -4.88 -8.64 -5.82
N PHE A 218 -5.34 -9.90 -5.88
CA PHE A 218 -6.73 -10.22 -5.55
C PHE A 218 -7.00 -10.05 -4.05
N VAL A 219 -6.08 -10.50 -3.19
CA VAL A 219 -6.19 -10.31 -1.74
C VAL A 219 -6.27 -8.82 -1.41
N TYR A 220 -5.42 -8.00 -2.02
CA TYR A 220 -5.46 -6.55 -1.91
C TYR A 220 -6.82 -5.97 -2.34
N LEU A 221 -7.44 -6.47 -3.42
CA LEU A 221 -8.75 -5.97 -3.85
C LEU A 221 -9.91 -6.46 -2.96
N ALA A 222 -9.82 -7.66 -2.39
CA ALA A 222 -10.94 -8.31 -1.71
C ALA A 222 -10.94 -8.14 -0.18
N HIS A 223 -9.79 -7.84 0.42
CA HIS A 223 -9.63 -7.87 1.89
C HIS A 223 -10.61 -6.99 2.68
N PRO A 224 -11.12 -5.83 2.20
CA PRO A 224 -12.14 -5.10 2.95
C PRO A 224 -13.46 -5.86 3.12
N PHE A 225 -13.83 -6.75 2.19
CA PHE A 225 -14.99 -7.62 2.40
C PHE A 225 -14.72 -8.60 3.54
N ALA A 226 -13.54 -9.22 3.56
CA ALA A 226 -13.16 -10.11 4.64
C ALA A 226 -13.09 -9.37 5.99
N ILE A 227 -12.50 -8.17 6.02
CA ILE A 227 -12.52 -7.30 7.21
C ILE A 227 -13.96 -7.08 7.67
N PHE A 228 -14.83 -6.62 6.77
CA PHE A 228 -16.21 -6.30 7.09
C PHE A 228 -16.96 -7.48 7.73
N TYR A 229 -16.98 -8.64 7.05
CA TYR A 229 -17.73 -9.80 7.55
C TYR A 229 -17.09 -10.42 8.79
N LEU A 230 -15.76 -10.47 8.88
CA LEU A 230 -15.09 -10.97 10.08
C LEU A 230 -15.30 -10.01 11.27
N SER A 231 -15.37 -8.70 11.04
CA SER A 231 -15.72 -7.72 12.08
C SER A 231 -17.13 -7.92 12.61
N LEU A 232 -18.11 -8.25 11.75
CA LEU A 232 -19.46 -8.61 12.19
C LEU A 232 -19.46 -9.87 13.06
N VAL A 233 -18.66 -10.88 12.71
CA VAL A 233 -18.52 -12.11 13.51
C VAL A 233 -17.88 -11.79 14.86
N LEU A 234 -16.79 -11.01 14.89
CA LEU A 234 -16.13 -10.56 16.12
C LEU A 234 -17.10 -9.82 17.05
N GLY A 235 -17.90 -8.90 16.49
CA GLY A 235 -18.92 -8.16 17.22
C GLY A 235 -20.00 -9.06 17.80
N LYS A 236 -20.49 -10.03 17.03
CA LYS A 236 -21.47 -11.03 17.52
C LYS A 236 -20.92 -11.93 18.62
N LEU A 237 -19.63 -12.23 18.58
CA LEU A 237 -18.95 -13.01 19.62
C LEU A 237 -18.58 -12.16 20.85
N GLY A 238 -18.81 -10.84 20.84
CA GLY A 238 -18.44 -9.95 21.93
C GLY A 238 -16.92 -9.83 22.14
N LEU A 239 -16.12 -10.20 21.14
CA LEU A 239 -14.66 -10.22 21.25
C LEU A 239 -14.10 -8.80 21.02
N ILE A 240 -13.28 -8.33 21.98
CA ILE A 240 -12.62 -7.03 21.89
C ILE A 240 -11.36 -7.16 21.01
N MET A 241 -11.04 -6.13 20.22
CA MET A 241 -9.86 -6.11 19.37
C MET A 241 -8.57 -5.87 20.19
N THR A 242 -8.09 -6.90 20.87
CA THR A 242 -6.77 -6.94 21.52
C THR A 242 -5.67 -7.17 20.47
N ALA A 243 -4.39 -7.02 20.86
CA ALA A 243 -3.27 -7.29 19.95
C ALA A 243 -3.27 -8.73 19.41
N VAL A 244 -3.57 -9.72 20.26
CA VAL A 244 -3.65 -11.13 19.85
C VAL A 244 -4.81 -11.35 18.88
N ASN A 245 -5.98 -10.77 19.20
CA ASN A 245 -7.15 -10.88 18.33
C ASN A 245 -6.91 -10.19 16.99
N ALA A 246 -6.19 -9.06 16.97
CA ALA A 246 -5.79 -8.39 15.73
C ALA A 246 -4.87 -9.27 14.88
N LEU A 247 -3.89 -9.96 15.47
CA LEU A 247 -3.02 -10.89 14.73
C LEU A 247 -3.81 -12.06 14.12
N ILE A 248 -4.70 -12.67 14.90
CA ILE A 248 -5.59 -13.74 14.42
C ILE A 248 -6.49 -13.20 13.30
N PHE A 249 -7.03 -12.00 13.47
CA PHE A 249 -7.88 -11.34 12.48
C PHE A 249 -7.14 -11.10 11.16
N TYR A 250 -5.90 -10.63 11.20
CA TYR A 250 -5.06 -10.48 10.00
C TYR A 250 -4.84 -11.81 9.27
N VAL A 251 -4.52 -12.88 10.01
CA VAL A 251 -4.35 -14.22 9.41
C VAL A 251 -5.67 -14.71 8.81
N ALA A 252 -6.78 -14.50 9.49
CA ALA A 252 -8.11 -14.88 9.02
C ALA A 252 -8.51 -14.14 7.73
N ILE A 253 -8.24 -12.83 7.64
CA ILE A 253 -8.47 -12.05 6.42
C ILE A 253 -7.73 -12.64 5.22
N VAL A 254 -6.44 -12.92 5.40
CA VAL A 254 -5.59 -13.50 4.35
C VAL A 254 -6.10 -14.89 3.97
N ALA A 255 -6.42 -15.74 4.95
CA ALA A 255 -6.94 -17.08 4.71
C ALA A 255 -8.28 -17.07 3.94
N VAL A 256 -9.23 -16.24 4.36
CA VAL A 256 -10.54 -16.11 3.72
C VAL A 256 -10.40 -15.62 2.28
N THR A 257 -9.65 -14.53 2.06
CA THR A 257 -9.48 -13.96 0.72
C THR A 257 -8.73 -14.90 -0.24
N LEU A 258 -7.71 -15.62 0.24
CA LEU A 258 -7.04 -16.65 -0.54
C LEU A 258 -7.96 -17.83 -0.84
N GLY A 259 -8.75 -18.27 0.14
CA GLY A 259 -9.73 -19.34 -0.03
C GLY A 259 -10.73 -19.00 -1.14
N VAL A 260 -11.30 -17.79 -1.10
CA VAL A 260 -12.20 -17.28 -2.16
C VAL A 260 -11.50 -17.25 -3.52
N LYS A 261 -10.23 -16.83 -3.57
CA LYS A 261 -9.48 -16.82 -4.85
C LYS A 261 -9.27 -18.22 -5.41
N ILE A 262 -8.89 -19.18 -4.58
CA ILE A 262 -8.65 -20.56 -5.01
C ILE A 262 -9.96 -21.21 -5.45
N LEU A 263 -11.05 -21.00 -4.71
CA LEU A 263 -12.37 -21.54 -5.03
C LEU A 263 -12.89 -20.96 -6.35
N SER A 264 -12.77 -19.64 -6.57
CA SER A 264 -13.18 -19.02 -7.83
C SER A 264 -12.39 -19.54 -9.03
N GLN A 265 -11.08 -19.82 -8.87
CA GLN A 265 -10.28 -20.45 -9.93
C GLN A 265 -10.72 -21.88 -10.24
N ARG A 266 -10.98 -22.69 -9.21
CA ARG A 266 -11.47 -24.05 -9.39
C ARG A 266 -12.85 -24.08 -10.05
N PHE A 267 -13.73 -23.16 -9.65
CA PHE A 267 -15.04 -23.01 -10.27
C PHE A 267 -14.93 -22.63 -11.75
N ALA A 268 -14.14 -21.62 -12.10
CA ALA A 268 -13.94 -21.23 -13.50
C ALA A 268 -13.41 -22.40 -14.36
N GLN A 269 -12.46 -23.17 -13.82
CA GLN A 269 -11.94 -24.38 -14.49
C GLN A 269 -13.00 -25.47 -14.68
N ALA A 270 -13.84 -25.71 -13.68
CA ALA A 270 -14.91 -26.70 -13.75
C ALA A 270 -15.97 -26.35 -14.82
N PHE A 271 -16.21 -25.06 -15.04
CA PHE A 271 -17.21 -24.57 -16.00
C PHE A 271 -16.62 -24.10 -17.34
N ARG A 272 -15.33 -24.31 -17.60
CA ARG A 272 -14.59 -23.89 -18.83
C ARG A 272 -14.80 -22.41 -19.20
N LEU A 273 -14.87 -21.53 -18.20
CA LEU A 273 -14.90 -20.08 -18.37
C LEU A 273 -13.49 -19.50 -18.47
#